data_AF-A0A9P6XMD3-F1
#
_entry.id   AF-A0A9P6XMD3-F1
#
_cell.length_a   1.000
_cell.length_b   1.000
_cell.length_c   1.000
_cell.angle_alpha   90.00
_cell.angle_beta   90.00
_cell.angle_gamma   90.00
#
_symmetry.space_group_name_H-M   'P 1'
#
loop_
_entity.id
_entity.type
_entity.pdbx_description
1 polymer ?
#
loop_
_entity_poly.entity_id
_entity_poly.type
_entity_poly.pdbx_seq_one_letter_code
_entity_poly.pdbx_strand_id
1 'polypeptide(L)'
;MRIGQVQYYFSHQLQMKKTMMPNGRVFAPNAFDEHLFAFVRWYNAPLHPFQGFECLGAAYYHNSFRPADSDCILPVSRIFTCVAMKQGYPDNHVVFLPLPRKTIGL
;
A
#
# COMPACT_ATOMS: atom_id res chain seq x y z
N MET A 1 4.88 -3.75 10.42
CA MET A 1 4.90 -3.26 9.02
C MET A 1 4.62 -4.45 8.10
N ARG A 2 3.72 -4.33 7.12
CA ARG A 2 3.41 -5.42 6.17
C ARG A 2 3.95 -5.02 4.79
N ILE A 3 4.65 -5.94 4.12
CA ILE A 3 5.18 -5.70 2.78
C ILE A 3 4.22 -6.28 1.73
N GLY A 4 3.95 -5.48 0.70
CA GLY A 4 3.13 -5.88 -0.44
C GLY A 4 3.62 -5.25 -1.73
N GLN A 5 3.19 -5.83 -2.84
CA GLN A 5 3.50 -5.35 -4.18
C GLN A 5 2.23 -4.73 -4.79
N VAL A 6 2.33 -3.46 -5.18
CA VAL A 6 1.28 -2.80 -5.97
C VAL A 6 1.21 -3.45 -7.34
N GLN A 7 0.02 -3.91 -7.72
CA GLN A 7 -0.23 -4.50 -9.04
C GLN A 7 -0.77 -3.46 -10.02
N TYR A 8 -1.69 -2.61 -9.57
CA TYR A 8 -2.26 -1.53 -10.36
C TYR A 8 -2.85 -0.44 -9.45
N TYR A 9 -3.02 0.74 -10.04
CA TYR A 9 -3.69 1.89 -9.44
C TYR A 9 -5.04 2.09 -10.13
N PHE A 10 -6.02 2.60 -9.40
CA PHE A 10 -7.31 2.96 -9.95
C PHE A 10 -7.89 4.14 -9.17
N SER A 11 -8.68 4.98 -9.85
CA SER A 11 -9.37 6.09 -9.22
C SER A 11 -10.87 5.80 -9.09
N HIS A 12 -11.46 6.36 -8.05
CA HIS A 12 -12.90 6.34 -7.85
C HIS A 12 -13.39 7.76 -7.63
N GLN A 13 -14.34 8.19 -8.45
CA GLN A 13 -14.99 9.49 -8.32
C GLN A 13 -16.17 9.35 -7.37
N LEU A 14 -16.05 9.93 -6.18
CA LEU A 14 -17.16 10.03 -5.25
C LEU A 14 -17.95 11.30 -5.58
N GLN A 15 -19.25 11.13 -5.87
CA GLN A 15 -20.14 12.26 -6.00
C GLN A 15 -20.28 12.94 -4.64
N MET A 16 -19.90 14.20 -4.57
CA MET A 16 -20.06 15.01 -3.35
C MET A 16 -21.51 14.98 -2.88
N LYS A 17 -21.71 14.75 -1.57
CA LYS A 17 -23.05 14.63 -1.00
C LYS A 17 -23.83 15.93 -1.23
N LYS A 18 -25.06 15.78 -1.73
CA LYS A 18 -26.02 16.88 -1.78
C LYS A 18 -26.25 17.37 -0.36
N THR A 19 -26.05 18.67 -0.13
CA THR A 19 -26.24 19.28 1.19
C THR A 19 -27.45 20.20 1.12
N MET A 20 -28.42 20.02 2.02
CA MET A 20 -29.52 20.97 2.18
C MET A 20 -28.99 22.22 2.87
N MET A 21 -29.09 23.36 2.20
CA MET A 21 -28.75 24.65 2.78
C MET A 21 -29.86 25.11 3.74
N PRO A 22 -29.56 25.99 4.72
CA PRO A 22 -30.56 26.51 5.67
C PRO A 22 -31.74 27.24 5.03
N ASN A 23 -31.60 27.69 3.78
CA ASN A 23 -32.63 28.34 2.98
C ASN A 23 -33.51 27.35 2.17
N GLY A 24 -33.41 26.05 2.43
CA GLY A 24 -34.17 25.02 1.72
C GLY A 24 -33.67 24.70 0.31
N ARG A 25 -32.58 25.33 -0.15
CA ARG A 25 -31.96 25.01 -1.45
C ARG A 25 -31.05 23.80 -1.33
N VAL A 26 -31.06 22.95 -2.33
CA VAL A 26 -30.13 21.82 -2.44
C VAL A 26 -28.83 22.31 -3.07
N PHE A 27 -27.74 22.26 -2.33
CA PHE A 27 -26.40 22.37 -2.91
C PHE A 27 -26.00 21.00 -3.46
N ALA A 28 -25.97 20.90 -4.79
CA ALA A 28 -25.41 19.75 -5.50
C ALA A 28 -24.18 20.25 -6.28
N PRO A 29 -22.97 20.16 -5.71
CA PRO A 29 -21.78 20.53 -6.46
C PRO A 29 -21.60 19.56 -7.62
N ASN A 30 -21.32 20.09 -8.83
CA ASN A 30 -20.87 19.31 -9.98
C ASN A 30 -19.40 18.85 -9.84
N ALA A 31 -18.85 18.91 -8.62
CA ALA A 31 -17.50 18.50 -8.30
C ALA A 31 -17.50 17.05 -7.83
N PHE A 32 -16.61 16.26 -8.42
CA PHE A 32 -16.32 14.90 -7.98
C PHE A 32 -15.04 14.93 -7.15
N ASP A 33 -15.05 14.28 -5.99
CA ASP A 33 -13.80 14.00 -5.28
C ASP A 33 -13.18 12.75 -5.91
N GLU A 34 -12.01 12.90 -6.53
CA GLU A 34 -11.26 11.79 -7.07
C GLU A 34 -10.37 11.18 -5.98
N HIS A 35 -10.64 9.93 -5.64
CA HIS A 35 -9.83 9.17 -4.68
C HIS A 35 -9.00 8.12 -5.42
N LEU A 36 -7.67 8.17 -5.23
CA LEU A 36 -6.75 7.21 -5.82
C LEU A 36 -6.50 6.03 -4.86
N PHE A 37 -6.71 4.83 -5.39
CA PHE A 37 -6.49 3.55 -4.72
C PHE A 37 -5.42 2.72 -5.44
N ALA A 38 -4.85 1.78 -4.71
CA ALA A 38 -3.96 0.76 -5.23
C ALA A 38 -4.49 -0.63 -4.84
N PHE A 39 -4.39 -1.57 -5.77
CA PHE A 39 -4.50 -2.99 -5.46
C PHE A 39 -3.12 -3.55 -5.14
N VAL A 40 -2.97 -4.05 -3.91
CA VAL A 40 -1.72 -4.51 -3.33
C VAL A 40 -1.82 -6.00 -3.01
N ARG A 41 -0.89 -6.80 -3.53
CA ARG A 41 -0.75 -8.21 -3.13
C ARG A 41 0.24 -8.32 -1.98
N TRP A 42 -0.22 -8.85 -0.85
CA TRP A 42 0.60 -9.03 0.35
C TRP A 42 1.42 -10.30 0.29
N TYR A 43 2.69 -10.25 0.70
CA TYR A 43 3.52 -11.45 0.79
C TYR A 43 3.14 -12.33 2.00
N ASN A 44 3.35 -13.63 1.86
CA ASN A 44 3.21 -14.58 2.96
C ASN A 44 4.33 -14.41 4.00
N ALA A 45 3.98 -14.63 5.27
CA ALA A 45 4.96 -14.59 6.36
C ALA A 45 6.11 -15.58 6.06
N PRO A 46 7.32 -15.30 6.55
CA PRO A 46 8.43 -16.21 6.34
C PRO A 46 8.15 -17.55 7.04
N LEU A 47 8.58 -18.65 6.41
CA LEU A 47 8.40 -20.00 6.95
C LEU A 47 9.29 -20.25 8.17
N HIS A 48 10.45 -19.59 8.19
CA HIS A 48 11.44 -19.70 9.25
C HIS A 48 11.92 -18.30 9.66
N PRO A 49 12.19 -18.08 10.96
CA PRO A 49 12.87 -16.87 11.41
C PRO A 49 14.26 -16.81 10.77
N PHE A 50 14.57 -15.69 10.12
CA PHE A 50 15.88 -15.46 9.51
C PHE A 50 16.70 -14.54 10.43
N GLN A 51 17.73 -15.08 11.08
CA GLN A 51 18.67 -14.33 11.90
C GLN A 51 19.89 -13.98 11.05
N GLY A 52 20.03 -12.72 10.64
CA GLY A 52 21.22 -12.31 9.88
C GLY A 52 21.21 -10.88 9.35
N PHE A 53 20.04 -10.30 9.10
CA PHE A 53 19.91 -8.92 8.59
C PHE A 53 19.20 -7.97 9.56
N GLU A 54 19.11 -8.35 10.83
CA GLU A 54 18.43 -7.57 11.88
C GLU A 54 19.00 -6.13 11.96
N CYS A 55 20.33 -6.00 11.81
CA CYS A 55 21.05 -4.73 11.82
C CYS A 55 20.69 -3.79 10.65
N LEU A 56 20.11 -4.32 9.56
CA LEU A 56 19.76 -3.56 8.35
C LEU A 56 18.27 -3.17 8.34
N GLY A 57 17.50 -3.56 9.35
CA GLY A 57 16.04 -3.40 9.34
C GLY A 57 15.37 -4.15 8.19
N ALA A 58 16.02 -5.19 7.66
CA ALA A 58 15.51 -5.96 6.54
C ALA A 58 14.28 -6.76 6.96
N ALA A 59 13.32 -6.88 6.04
CA ALA A 59 12.15 -7.72 6.23
C ALA A 59 12.21 -8.93 5.28
N TYR A 60 11.82 -10.09 5.79
CA TYR A 60 11.91 -11.37 5.10
C TYR A 60 10.53 -11.99 4.92
N TYR A 61 10.22 -12.43 3.70
CA TYR A 61 8.92 -13.02 3.37
C TYR A 61 9.08 -14.18 2.39
N HIS A 62 8.10 -15.08 2.37
CA HIS A 62 8.02 -16.11 1.34
C HIS A 62 7.63 -15.47 0.00
N ASN A 63 8.20 -15.95 -1.11
CA ASN A 63 7.93 -15.50 -2.48
C ASN A 63 6.60 -16.06 -3.00
N SER A 64 5.54 -15.86 -2.23
CA SER A 64 4.17 -16.10 -2.65
C SER A 64 3.26 -15.08 -1.99
N PHE A 65 2.13 -14.80 -2.65
CA PHE A 65 1.16 -13.87 -2.15
C PHE A 65 0.12 -14.58 -1.29
N ARG A 66 -0.40 -13.84 -0.31
CA ARG A 66 -1.65 -14.18 0.37
C ARG A 66 -2.80 -14.16 -0.65
N PRO A 67 -3.90 -14.86 -0.35
CA PRO A 67 -5.16 -14.69 -1.06
C PRO A 67 -5.58 -13.23 -1.11
N ALA A 68 -6.22 -12.82 -2.21
CA ALA A 68 -6.73 -11.47 -2.34
C ALA A 68 -7.99 -11.29 -1.49
N ASP A 69 -8.11 -10.11 -0.91
CA ASP A 69 -8.89 -9.84 0.29
C ASP A 69 -9.27 -8.33 0.25
N SER A 70 -10.28 -7.92 1.00
CA SER A 70 -10.64 -6.50 1.14
C SER A 70 -9.47 -5.59 1.57
N ASP A 71 -8.49 -6.13 2.29
CA ASP A 71 -7.27 -5.46 2.74
C ASP A 71 -6.24 -5.24 1.62
N CYS A 72 -6.47 -5.78 0.43
CA CYS A 72 -5.66 -5.55 -0.76
C CYS A 72 -5.97 -4.21 -1.44
N ILE A 73 -7.08 -3.54 -1.08
CA ILE A 73 -7.41 -2.23 -1.64
C ILE A 73 -7.07 -1.17 -0.59
N LEU A 74 -6.11 -0.30 -0.94
CA LEU A 74 -5.68 0.78 -0.06
C LEU A 74 -5.70 2.12 -0.79
N PRO A 75 -6.11 3.21 -0.12
CA PRO A 75 -5.83 4.54 -0.64
C PRO A 75 -4.32 4.75 -0.75
N VAL A 76 -3.85 5.36 -1.83
CA VAL A 76 -2.41 5.52 -2.10
C VAL A 76 -1.69 6.28 -0.98
N SER A 77 -2.40 7.17 -0.29
CA SER A 77 -1.90 7.90 0.90
C SER A 77 -1.49 7.00 2.07
N ARG A 78 -1.92 5.73 2.10
CA ARG A 78 -1.52 4.72 3.10
C ARG A 78 -0.32 3.88 2.68
N ILE A 79 0.31 4.16 1.54
CA ILE A 79 1.53 3.49 1.08
C ILE A 79 2.73 4.32 1.56
N PHE A 80 3.35 3.90 2.66
CA PHE A 80 4.25 4.77 3.43
C PHE A 80 5.72 4.75 3.01
N THR A 81 6.19 3.67 2.35
CA THR A 81 7.64 3.48 2.15
C THR A 81 7.93 2.58 0.94
N CYS A 82 8.85 3.03 0.08
CA CYS A 82 9.46 2.19 -0.94
C CYS A 82 10.53 1.28 -0.31
N VAL A 83 10.62 0.05 -0.80
CA VAL A 83 11.61 -0.92 -0.35
C VAL A 83 12.35 -1.49 -1.57
N ALA A 84 13.64 -1.76 -1.43
CA ALA A 84 14.37 -2.56 -2.41
C ALA A 84 14.06 -4.03 -2.17
N MET A 85 13.81 -4.79 -3.24
CA MET A 85 13.53 -6.23 -3.18
C MET A 85 14.66 -7.01 -3.83
N LYS A 86 15.10 -8.09 -3.17
CA LYS A 86 15.94 -9.12 -3.79
C LYS A 86 15.25 -10.49 -3.72
N GLN A 87 15.16 -11.15 -4.87
CA GLN A 87 14.70 -12.53 -5.03
C GLN A 87 15.88 -13.52 -5.08
N GLY A 88 15.57 -14.82 -5.00
CA GLY A 88 16.56 -15.88 -5.15
C GLY A 88 17.27 -16.28 -3.86
N TYR A 89 16.65 -16.00 -2.71
CA TYR A 89 17.09 -16.58 -1.45
C TYR A 89 16.58 -18.02 -1.31
N PRO A 90 17.27 -18.88 -0.53
CA PRO A 90 16.85 -20.26 -0.27
C PRO A 90 15.37 -20.37 0.15
N ASP A 91 14.78 -21.52 -0.13
CA ASP A 91 13.39 -21.85 0.22
C ASP A 91 12.35 -20.89 -0.35
N ASN A 92 12.61 -20.34 -1.56
CA ASN A 92 11.73 -19.41 -2.25
C ASN A 92 11.39 -18.16 -1.43
N HIS A 93 12.39 -17.48 -0.91
CA HIS A 93 12.18 -16.25 -0.15
C HIS A 93 12.61 -14.98 -0.88
N VAL A 94 12.08 -13.87 -0.38
CA VAL A 94 12.37 -12.51 -0.80
C VAL A 94 12.80 -11.66 0.39
N VAL A 95 13.84 -10.87 0.18
CA VAL A 95 14.36 -9.91 1.17
C VAL A 95 13.98 -8.51 0.73
N PHE A 96 13.48 -7.72 1.68
CA PHE A 96 13.15 -6.31 1.50
C PHE A 96 14.02 -5.45 2.39
N LEU A 97 14.64 -4.44 1.80
CA LEU A 97 15.41 -3.43 2.52
C LEU A 97 14.67 -2.09 2.47
N PRO A 98 14.42 -1.46 3.63
CA PRO A 98 13.82 -0.13 3.65
C PRO A 98 14.74 0.84 2.92
N LEU A 99 14.23 1.55 1.93
CA LEU A 99 14.98 2.62 1.30
C LEU A 99 14.88 3.85 2.20
N PRO A 100 16.00 4.57 2.44
CA PRO A 100 15.94 5.84 3.13
C PRO A 100 14.96 6.74 2.37
N ARG A 101 14.00 7.33 3.10
CA ARG A 101 13.15 8.36 2.51
C ARG A 101 14.08 9.45 2.00
N LYS A 102 13.89 9.91 0.76
CA LYS A 102 14.45 11.20 0.37
C LYS A 102 13.94 12.19 1.41
N THR A 103 14.81 12.68 2.28
CA THR A 103 14.60 13.93 3.00
C THR A 103 14.52 14.97 1.89
N ILE A 104 13.30 15.31 1.48
CA ILE A 104 13.09 16.52 0.70
C ILE A 104 13.40 17.61 1.70
N GLY A 105 14.62 18.16 1.64
CA GLY A 105 14.99 19.32 2.43
C GLY A 105 14.02 20.43 2.10
N LEU A 106 13.26 20.86 3.10
CA LEU A 106 12.55 22.13 3.13
C LEU A 106 13.35 23.08 3.99
#